data_AF-A0A7I8BS94-F1
#
_entry.id   AF-A0A7I8BS94-F1
#
_cell.length_a   1.000
_cell.length_b   1.000
_cell.length_c   1.000
_cell.angle_alpha   90.00
_cell.angle_beta   90.00
_cell.angle_gamma   90.00
#
_symmetry.space_group_name_H-M   'P 1'
#
loop_
_entity.id
_entity.type
_entity.pdbx_description
1 polymer ?
#
loop_
_entity_poly.entity_id
_entity_poly.type
_entity_poly.pdbx_seq_one_letter_code
_entity_poly.pdbx_strand_id
1 'polypeptide(L)'
;MRRSAILLIVFLTACSATVKPTLTNGRDGAVISCDGLLYSWKICERAARKSCPGGYDVVDRQESRNHTDYGSYPTRKLVVSCKQY
;
A
#
# COMPACT_ATOMS: atom_id res chain seq x y z
N MET A 1 -21.05 19.71 -52.06
CA MET A 1 -19.79 19.98 -51.33
C MET A 1 -19.85 19.28 -49.97
N ARG A 2 -19.31 18.06 -49.85
CA ARG A 2 -19.30 17.29 -48.59
C ARG A 2 -18.09 17.74 -47.75
N ARG A 3 -18.35 18.57 -46.73
CA ARG A 3 -17.34 19.03 -45.77
C ARG A 3 -17.11 17.93 -44.73
N SER A 4 -16.11 17.08 -44.95
CA SER A 4 -15.69 16.07 -43.97
C SER A 4 -14.94 16.77 -42.82
N ALA A 5 -15.63 16.96 -41.70
CA ALA A 5 -15.02 17.50 -40.49
C ALA A 5 -14.11 16.42 -39.85
N ILE A 6 -12.81 16.71 -39.78
CA ILE A 6 -11.81 15.84 -39.16
C ILE A 6 -11.83 16.10 -37.64
N LEU A 7 -12.29 15.12 -36.87
CA LEU A 7 -12.20 15.13 -35.41
C LEU A 7 -10.78 14.72 -34.98
N LEU A 8 -10.03 15.69 -34.44
CA LEU A 8 -8.74 15.47 -33.77
C LEU A 8 -8.99 14.90 -32.37
N ILE A 9 -8.68 13.62 -32.19
CA ILE A 9 -8.72 12.95 -30.88
C ILE A 9 -7.35 13.12 -30.23
N VAL A 10 -7.27 13.96 -29.20
CA VAL A 10 -6.07 14.13 -28.37
C VAL A 10 -6.06 13.03 -27.30
N PHE A 11 -5.09 12.11 -27.39
CA PHE A 11 -4.85 11.13 -26.33
C PHE A 11 -4.03 11.77 -25.21
N LEU A 12 -4.67 12.05 -24.08
CA LEU A 12 -3.99 12.44 -22.84
C LEU A 12 -3.34 11.20 -22.23
N THR A 13 -2.02 11.10 -22.26
CA THR A 13 -1.29 10.08 -21.50
C THR A 13 -1.18 10.53 -20.04
N ALA A 14 -1.72 9.73 -19.11
CA ALA A 14 -1.55 9.97 -17.69
C ALA A 14 -0.23 9.34 -17.23
N CYS A 15 0.73 10.17 -16.79
CA CYS A 15 1.93 9.68 -16.12
C CYS A 15 1.57 9.36 -14.66
N SER A 16 1.39 8.07 -14.35
CA SER A 16 1.24 7.63 -12.95
C SER A 16 2.62 7.44 -12.34
N ALA A 17 3.11 8.45 -11.63
CA ALA A 17 4.30 8.31 -10.79
C ALA A 17 3.94 7.55 -9.51
N THR A 18 4.13 6.23 -9.51
CA THR A 18 4.04 5.42 -8.27
C THR A 18 5.32 5.59 -7.49
N VAL A 19 5.33 6.51 -6.52
CA VAL A 19 6.40 6.58 -5.52
C VAL A 19 6.25 5.40 -4.56
N LYS A 20 7.22 4.50 -4.55
CA LYS A 20 7.30 3.48 -3.50
C LYS A 20 7.80 4.17 -2.22
N PRO A 21 7.20 3.91 -1.06
CA PRO A 21 7.72 4.46 0.19
C PRO A 21 9.11 3.87 0.45
N THR A 22 10.16 4.69 0.27
CA THR A 22 11.51 4.37 0.71
C THR A 22 11.57 4.51 2.23
N LEU A 23 12.03 3.47 2.93
CA LEU A 23 12.29 3.59 4.35
C LEU A 23 13.48 4.52 4.58
N THR A 24 13.59 5.09 5.78
CA THR A 24 14.69 6.00 6.18
C THR A 24 16.09 5.40 6.01
N ASN A 25 16.19 4.07 5.91
CA ASN A 25 17.44 3.34 5.65
C ASN A 25 17.78 3.20 4.15
N GLY A 26 17.05 3.86 3.24
CA GLY A 26 17.28 3.81 1.80
C GLY A 26 16.84 2.52 1.12
N ARG A 27 16.27 1.56 1.87
CA ARG A 27 15.71 0.33 1.32
C ARG A 27 14.26 0.53 0.91
N ASP A 28 13.87 -0.16 -0.16
CA ASP A 28 12.47 -0.36 -0.47
C ASP A 28 11.78 -1.03 0.72
N GLY A 29 10.55 -0.63 1.00
CA GLY A 29 9.73 -1.30 1.99
C GLY A 29 8.29 -0.84 1.92
N ALA A 30 7.52 -1.18 2.95
CA ALA A 30 6.10 -0.86 2.98
C ALA A 30 5.64 -0.57 4.40
N VAL A 31 4.74 0.40 4.49
CA VAL A 31 3.94 0.68 5.69
C VAL A 31 2.53 0.18 5.40
N ILE A 32 2.10 -0.84 6.13
CA ILE A 32 0.87 -1.58 5.86
C ILE A 32 -0.08 -1.40 7.04
N SER A 33 -1.24 -0.81 6.78
CA SER A 33 -2.35 -0.81 7.73
C SER A 33 -3.30 -1.96 7.40
N CYS A 34 -3.68 -2.72 8.42
CA CYS A 34 -4.47 -3.95 8.33
C CYS A 34 -5.50 -3.98 9.46
N ASP A 35 -6.12 -2.83 9.67
CA ASP A 35 -7.15 -2.56 10.67
C ASP A 35 -8.41 -3.38 10.38
N GLY A 36 -9.05 -3.88 11.45
CA GLY A 36 -10.29 -4.63 11.30
C GLY A 36 -10.50 -5.61 12.45
N LEU A 37 -11.74 -5.65 12.94
CA LEU A 37 -12.12 -6.46 14.10
C LEU A 37 -11.84 -7.96 13.90
N LEU A 38 -12.09 -8.45 12.69
CA LEU A 38 -11.94 -9.86 12.31
C LEU A 38 -10.58 -10.16 11.66
N TYR A 39 -9.72 -9.15 11.51
CA TYR A 39 -8.43 -9.32 10.88
C TYR A 39 -7.38 -9.70 11.90
N SER A 40 -6.42 -10.51 11.45
CA SER A 40 -5.23 -10.90 12.22
C SER A 40 -3.98 -10.43 11.49
N TRP A 41 -2.84 -10.54 12.16
CA TRP A 41 -1.52 -10.25 11.58
C TRP A 41 -1.25 -10.94 10.24
N LYS A 42 -1.89 -12.10 9.96
CA LYS A 42 -1.80 -12.78 8.66
C LYS A 42 -2.23 -11.93 7.48
N ILE A 43 -3.16 -10.99 7.67
CA ILE A 43 -3.58 -10.04 6.62
C ILE A 43 -2.42 -9.10 6.29
N CYS A 44 -1.79 -8.53 7.33
CA CYS A 44 -0.62 -7.66 7.19
C CYS A 44 0.54 -8.38 6.50
N GLU A 45 0.84 -9.61 6.93
CA GLU A 45 1.93 -10.43 6.37
C GLU A 45 1.67 -10.79 4.91
N ARG A 46 0.41 -11.07 4.55
CA ARG A 46 0.02 -11.32 3.16
C ARG A 46 0.20 -10.08 2.29
N ALA A 47 -0.15 -8.89 2.80
CA ALA A 47 0.10 -7.64 2.11
C ALA A 47 1.60 -7.35 1.98
N ALA A 48 2.39 -7.60 3.03
CA ALA A 48 3.85 -7.44 3.00
C ALA A 48 4.51 -8.34 1.96
N ARG A 49 4.08 -9.60 1.83
CA ARG A 49 4.54 -10.50 0.77
C ARG A 49 4.22 -10.00 -0.65
N LYS A 50 3.08 -9.32 -0.81
CA LYS A 50 2.72 -8.70 -2.11
C LYS A 50 3.58 -7.47 -2.39
N SER A 51 3.89 -6.67 -1.37
CA SER A 51 4.74 -5.49 -1.50
C SER A 51 6.22 -5.85 -1.71
N CYS A 52 6.72 -6.89 -1.05
CA CYS A 52 8.09 -7.36 -1.10
C CYS A 52 8.15 -8.83 -1.59
N PRO A 53 8.08 -9.09 -2.91
CA PRO A 53 8.06 -10.45 -3.46
C PRO A 53 9.36 -11.23 -3.21
N GLY A 54 10.51 -10.55 -3.04
CA GLY A 54 11.79 -11.16 -2.65
C GLY A 54 11.92 -11.49 -1.16
N GLY A 55 10.84 -11.31 -0.38
CA GLY A 55 10.85 -11.41 1.08
C GLY A 55 11.13 -10.07 1.75
N TYR A 56 10.92 -10.04 3.06
CA TYR A 56 11.04 -8.83 3.87
C TYR A 56 11.48 -9.17 5.29
N ASP A 57 12.00 -8.16 5.98
CA ASP A 57 12.23 -8.16 7.42
C ASP A 57 11.21 -7.22 8.08
N VAL A 58 10.66 -7.63 9.23
CA VAL A 58 9.74 -6.80 10.01
C VAL A 58 10.55 -5.76 10.77
N VAL A 59 10.30 -4.48 10.47
CA VAL A 59 10.94 -3.35 11.14
C VAL A 59 10.15 -2.94 12.37
N ASP A 60 8.82 -2.91 12.26
CA ASP A 60 7.96 -2.50 13.36
C ASP A 60 6.57 -3.16 13.28
N ARG A 61 5.98 -3.42 14.44
CA ARG A 61 4.62 -3.90 14.62
C ARG A 61 3.93 -3.07 15.68
N GLN A 62 2.86 -2.40 15.27
CA GLN A 62 2.02 -1.62 16.16
C GLN A 62 0.62 -2.22 16.17
N GLU A 63 0.13 -2.54 17.37
CA GLU A 63 -1.28 -2.87 17.60
C GLU A 63 -1.81 -1.90 18.64
N SER A 64 -2.96 -1.30 18.35
CA SER A 64 -3.69 -0.48 19.30
C SER A 64 -5.15 -0.88 19.29
N ARG A 65 -5.85 -0.52 20.36
CA ARG A 65 -7.29 -0.67 20.46
C ARG A 65 -7.89 0.71 20.65
N ASN A 66 -8.61 1.14 19.63
CA ASN A 66 -9.30 2.40 19.72
C ASN A 66 -10.73 2.14 20.20
N HIS A 67 -11.22 2.97 21.11
CA HIS A 67 -12.51 2.76 21.76
C HIS A 67 -13.50 3.80 21.22
N THR A 68 -14.64 3.32 20.72
CA THR A 68 -15.80 4.16 20.39
C THR A 68 -16.98 3.80 21.29
N ASP A 69 -18.05 4.57 21.17
CA ASP A 69 -19.35 4.28 21.78
C ASP A 69 -19.93 2.92 21.34
N TYR A 70 -19.44 2.35 20.23
CA TYR A 70 -19.85 1.06 19.68
C TYR A 70 -18.91 -0.09 20.04
N GLY A 71 -17.85 0.18 20.82
CA GLY A 71 -16.91 -0.83 21.31
C GLY A 71 -15.46 -0.59 20.91
N SER A 72 -14.62 -1.60 21.19
CA SER A 72 -13.17 -1.55 20.99
C SER A 72 -12.78 -2.15 19.65
N TYR A 73 -12.11 -1.39 18.79
CA TYR A 73 -11.65 -1.84 17.48
C TYR A 73 -10.11 -1.92 17.43
N PRO A 74 -9.55 -3.08 17.05
CA PRO A 74 -8.11 -3.22 16.90
C PRO A 74 -7.64 -2.56 15.60
N THR A 75 -6.63 -1.72 15.73
CA THR A 75 -5.86 -1.18 14.62
C THR A 75 -4.48 -1.83 14.60
N ARG A 76 -3.99 -2.14 13.41
CA ARG A 76 -2.72 -2.84 13.20
C ARG A 76 -1.95 -2.20 12.08
N LYS A 77 -0.69 -1.89 12.36
CA LYS A 77 0.26 -1.34 11.41
C LYS A 77 1.52 -2.20 11.42
N LEU A 78 1.96 -2.59 10.22
CA LEU A 78 3.17 -3.36 9.99
C LEU A 78 4.12 -2.52 9.12
N VAL A 79 5.34 -2.32 9.58
CA VAL A 79 6.41 -1.70 8.80
C VAL A 79 7.41 -2.77 8.43
N VAL A 80 7.72 -2.89 7.14
CA VAL A 80 8.64 -3.89 6.62
C VAL A 80 9.70 -3.25 5.73
N SER A 81 10.90 -3.82 5.75
CA SER A 81 11.96 -3.52 4.78
C SER A 81 12.07 -4.71 3.82
N CYS A 82 12.00 -4.45 2.52
CA CYS A 82 12.16 -5.49 1.52
C CYS A 82 13.62 -5.97 1.48
N LYS A 83 13.83 -7.27 1.29
CA LYS A 83 15.15 -7.83 1.03
C LYS A 83 15.58 -7.44 -0.39
N GLN A 84 16.81 -6.95 -0.52
CA GLN A 84 17.43 -6.78 -1.83
C GLN A 84 17.86 -8.15 -2.34
N TYR A 85 17.55 -8.41 -3.61
CA TYR A 85 17.97 -9.60 -4.33
C TYR A 85 19.44 -9.50 -4.73
#